data_AF-A0A1X7UXA8-F1
#
_entry.id   AF-A0A1X7UXA8-F1
#
_cell.length_a   1.000
_cell.length_b   1.000
_cell.length_c   1.000
_cell.angle_alpha   90.00
_cell.angle_beta   90.00
_cell.angle_gamma   90.00
#
_symmetry.space_group_name_H-M   'P 1'
#
loop_
_entity.id
_entity.type
_entity.pdbx_description
1 polymer ?
#
loop_
_entity_poly.entity_id
_entity_poly.type
_entity_poly.pdbx_seq_one_letter_code
_entity_poly.pdbx_strand_id
1 'polypeptide(L)'
;MIIALLFLLLLQSCFLSTYSQQVLCVVHQDGVPNVTKSYYNCSLFANNLSSALQDVSDDTVLMLLNDEEIIDSIIEFANISGLSLFGMNGTNIVCSQQIVKYGLKFINVTNIRISEVTIINCGALYHYESNVTHQGVFSYHSSSAVYFENCTNIRINHINVSNSHGTGLTLYDSNGNVSIAHSTFTNNTVSRVDQELSTGRLLGGGGIYYELSMCSPSWDVCDPSTNLYNSHALLYVHNCTFYNNSVTTGSNNVEFSKYIGA
;
A
#
# COMPACT_ATOMS: atom_id res chain seq x y z
N MET A 1 -33.24 -33.04 30.79
CA MET A 1 -33.89 -32.36 29.65
C MET A 1 -33.62 -30.85 29.63
N ILE A 2 -33.60 -30.16 30.79
CA ILE A 2 -33.36 -28.71 30.89
C ILE A 2 -31.91 -28.31 30.52
N ILE A 3 -30.91 -29.14 30.85
CA ILE A 3 -29.49 -28.86 30.56
C ILE A 3 -29.18 -28.89 29.05
N ALA A 4 -29.83 -29.78 28.29
CA ALA A 4 -29.66 -29.86 26.83
C ALA A 4 -30.24 -28.64 26.10
N LEU A 5 -31.31 -28.04 26.64
CA LEU A 5 -31.93 -26.84 26.09
C LEU A 5 -31.05 -25.59 26.32
N LEU A 6 -30.41 -25.50 27.49
CA LEU A 6 -29.45 -24.43 27.83
C LEU A 6 -28.18 -24.49 26.98
N PHE A 7 -27.68 -25.69 26.67
CA PHE A 7 -26.54 -25.87 25.77
C PHE A 7 -26.87 -25.47 24.32
N LEU A 8 -28.08 -25.77 23.84
CA LEU A 8 -28.52 -25.35 22.51
C LEU A 8 -28.68 -23.82 22.39
N LEU A 9 -29.18 -23.16 23.44
CA LEU A 9 -29.33 -21.70 23.49
C LEU A 9 -27.96 -20.98 23.56
N LEU A 10 -26.99 -21.54 24.29
CA LEU A 10 -25.62 -21.00 24.35
C LEU A 10 -24.85 -21.18 23.04
N LEU A 11 -25.09 -22.29 22.32
CA LEU A 11 -24.56 -22.51 20.98
C LEU A 11 -25.16 -21.51 19.98
N GLN A 12 -26.47 -21.22 20.05
CA GLN A 12 -27.09 -20.22 19.17
C GLN A 12 -26.60 -18.78 19.42
N SER A 13 -26.21 -18.43 20.65
CA SER A 13 -25.60 -17.12 20.93
C SER A 13 -24.17 -16.95 20.41
N CYS A 14 -23.46 -18.04 20.06
CA CYS A 14 -22.13 -17.96 19.43
C CYS A 14 -22.17 -17.80 17.90
N PHE A 15 -23.32 -18.00 17.25
CA PHE A 15 -23.44 -17.96 15.78
C PHE A 15 -24.17 -16.72 15.24
N LEU A 16 -24.39 -15.70 16.08
CA LEU A 16 -25.14 -14.49 15.72
C LEU A 16 -24.36 -13.18 15.93
N SER A 17 -23.03 -13.21 15.96
CA SER A 17 -22.29 -12.02 15.52
C SER A 17 -22.09 -12.14 14.01
N THR A 18 -23.15 -11.86 13.25
CA THR A 18 -22.95 -11.37 11.89
C THR A 18 -22.20 -10.04 12.02
N TYR A 19 -20.88 -10.10 12.04
CA TYR A 19 -20.06 -8.90 11.85
C TYR A 19 -20.43 -8.39 10.47
N SER A 20 -21.28 -7.37 10.44
CA SER A 20 -21.60 -6.66 9.21
C SER A 20 -20.34 -5.93 8.81
N GLN A 21 -19.69 -6.39 7.75
CA GLN A 21 -18.52 -5.73 7.20
C GLN A 21 -18.88 -4.28 6.86
N GLN A 22 -18.10 -3.32 7.35
CA GLN A 22 -18.34 -1.91 7.08
C GLN A 22 -17.95 -1.61 5.62
N VAL A 23 -18.91 -1.17 4.82
CA VAL A 23 -18.65 -0.76 3.43
C VAL A 23 -18.65 0.77 3.38
N LEU A 24 -17.47 1.35 3.17
CA LEU A 24 -17.29 2.80 3.03
C LEU A 24 -17.15 3.14 1.54
N CYS A 25 -18.11 3.90 1.02
CA CYS A 25 -18.14 4.28 -0.38
C CYS A 25 -17.58 5.69 -0.58
N VAL A 26 -16.58 5.82 -1.44
CA VAL A 26 -16.01 7.12 -1.83
C VAL A 26 -16.69 7.58 -3.11
N VAL A 27 -17.38 8.72 -3.05
CA VAL A 27 -18.16 9.23 -4.18
C VAL A 27 -18.28 10.77 -4.12
N HIS A 28 -18.06 11.46 -5.25
CA HIS A 28 -18.21 12.91 -5.35
C HIS A 28 -19.69 13.29 -5.32
N GLN A 29 -20.14 14.03 -4.30
CA GLN A 29 -21.56 14.33 -4.12
C GLN A 29 -22.19 15.18 -5.24
N ASP A 30 -21.41 15.96 -5.99
CA ASP A 30 -21.92 16.95 -6.94
C ASP A 30 -22.41 16.39 -8.29
N GLY A 31 -22.40 15.07 -8.49
CA GLY A 31 -22.82 14.45 -9.76
C GLY A 31 -23.56 13.13 -9.66
N VAL A 32 -23.92 12.69 -8.45
CA VAL A 32 -24.39 11.32 -8.18
C VAL A 32 -25.91 11.32 -8.04
N PRO A 33 -26.66 10.74 -8.99
CA PRO A 33 -28.09 10.58 -8.83
C PRO A 33 -28.38 9.80 -7.53
N ASN A 34 -29.47 10.10 -6.81
CA ASN A 34 -29.88 9.32 -5.64
C ASN A 34 -29.96 7.80 -5.88
N VAL A 35 -30.02 7.39 -7.16
CA VAL A 35 -30.04 6.00 -7.65
C VAL A 35 -28.74 5.24 -7.37
N THR A 36 -27.56 5.86 -7.49
CA THR A 36 -26.27 5.17 -7.24
C THR A 36 -26.00 4.92 -5.76
N LYS A 37 -26.57 5.74 -4.86
CA LYS A 37 -26.54 5.48 -3.41
C LYS A 37 -27.37 4.26 -2.99
N SER A 38 -28.33 3.83 -3.81
CA SER A 38 -29.21 2.68 -3.55
C SER A 38 -28.70 1.37 -4.15
N TYR A 39 -27.74 1.41 -5.08
CA TYR A 39 -27.27 0.22 -5.80
C TYR A 39 -26.17 -0.53 -5.06
N TYR A 40 -25.42 0.20 -4.22
CA TYR A 40 -24.32 -0.34 -3.42
C TYR A 40 -24.75 -0.35 -1.96
N ASN A 41 -24.51 -1.46 -1.26
CA ASN A 41 -24.80 -1.63 0.17
C ASN A 41 -23.79 -0.87 1.04
N CYS A 42 -23.60 0.43 0.77
CA CYS A 42 -22.70 1.31 1.50
C CYS A 42 -23.24 1.52 2.92
N SER A 43 -22.40 1.27 3.92
CA SER A 43 -22.67 1.61 5.32
C SER A 43 -22.42 3.10 5.58
N LEU A 44 -21.40 3.67 4.94
CA LEU A 44 -20.98 5.06 5.07
C LEU A 44 -20.56 5.63 3.71
N PHE A 45 -20.50 6.96 3.63
CA PHE A 45 -20.10 7.70 2.44
C PHE A 45 -19.05 8.74 2.78
N ALA A 46 -18.02 8.82 1.94
CA ALA A 46 -16.99 9.85 1.98
C ALA A 46 -16.95 10.58 0.63
N ASN A 47 -16.58 11.86 0.65
CA ASN A 47 -16.55 12.68 -0.56
C ASN A 47 -15.31 12.42 -1.42
N ASN A 48 -14.22 12.02 -0.77
CA ASN A 48 -12.94 11.69 -1.38
C ASN A 48 -12.16 10.75 -0.45
N LEU A 49 -11.08 10.18 -0.97
CA LEU A 49 -10.25 9.21 -0.24
C LEU A 49 -9.67 9.77 1.07
N SER A 50 -9.28 11.05 1.10
CA SER A 50 -8.74 11.70 2.30
C SER A 50 -9.77 11.79 3.43
N SER A 51 -11.02 12.15 3.11
CA SER A 51 -12.12 12.20 4.08
C SER A 51 -12.52 10.82 4.58
N ALA A 52 -12.37 9.78 3.73
CA ALA A 52 -12.70 8.40 4.09
C ALA A 52 -11.81 7.85 5.22
N LEU A 53 -10.58 8.34 5.36
CA LEU A 53 -9.64 7.88 6.38
C LEU A 53 -10.17 8.00 7.82
N GLN A 54 -11.08 8.93 8.08
CA GLN A 54 -11.68 9.13 9.41
C GLN A 54 -12.58 7.96 9.85
N ASP A 55 -13.12 7.22 8.87
CA ASP A 55 -14.11 6.16 9.10
C ASP A 55 -13.53 4.76 8.84
N VAL A 56 -12.28 4.67 8.37
CA VAL A 56 -11.63 3.38 8.11
C VAL A 56 -11.24 2.72 9.44
N SER A 57 -11.68 1.48 9.60
CA SER A 57 -11.37 0.63 10.74
C SER A 57 -11.13 -0.82 10.30
N ASP A 58 -10.98 -1.74 11.25
CA ASP A 58 -10.82 -3.16 10.95
C ASP A 58 -11.96 -3.70 10.07
N ASP A 59 -11.59 -4.61 9.16
CA ASP A 59 -12.46 -5.26 8.19
C ASP A 59 -13.20 -4.32 7.22
N THR A 60 -12.80 -3.04 7.13
CA THR A 60 -13.42 -2.07 6.21
C THR A 60 -13.25 -2.47 4.74
N VAL A 61 -14.33 -2.40 3.97
CA VAL A 61 -14.31 -2.40 2.50
C VAL A 61 -14.44 -0.97 2.01
N LEU A 62 -13.37 -0.43 1.48
CA LEU A 62 -13.31 0.87 0.85
C LEU A 62 -13.61 0.73 -0.65
N MET A 63 -14.80 1.15 -1.06
CA MET A 63 -15.25 1.09 -2.45
C MET A 63 -15.11 2.47 -3.10
N LEU A 64 -14.23 2.57 -4.10
CA LEU A 64 -14.11 3.76 -4.93
C LEU A 64 -15.16 3.68 -6.04
N LEU A 65 -16.15 4.58 -5.98
CA LEU A 65 -17.25 4.63 -6.93
C LEU A 65 -17.04 5.70 -8.00
N ASN A 66 -16.13 6.63 -7.76
CA ASN A 66 -15.73 7.62 -8.75
C ASN A 66 -14.86 6.99 -9.83
N ASP A 67 -14.93 7.51 -11.06
CA ASP A 67 -14.02 7.12 -12.14
C ASP A 67 -12.60 7.64 -11.86
N GLU A 68 -12.50 8.80 -11.21
CA GLU A 68 -11.24 9.44 -10.85
C GLU A 68 -11.27 9.97 -9.41
N GLU A 69 -10.20 9.69 -8.67
CA GLU A 69 -9.89 10.16 -7.33
C GLU A 69 -8.56 10.92 -7.37
N ILE A 70 -8.62 12.24 -7.23
CA ILE A 70 -7.42 13.08 -7.19
C ILE A 70 -6.93 13.15 -5.76
N ILE A 71 -5.66 12.77 -5.52
CA ILE A 71 -5.02 12.90 -4.20
C ILE A 71 -3.88 13.91 -4.24
N ASP A 72 -3.87 14.79 -3.25
CA ASP A 72 -2.93 15.90 -3.05
C ASP A 72 -2.16 15.79 -1.73
N SER A 73 -2.18 14.59 -1.15
CA SER A 73 -1.54 14.24 0.12
C SER A 73 -1.19 12.75 0.11
N ILE A 74 -0.46 12.31 1.13
CA ILE A 74 -0.25 10.88 1.38
C ILE A 74 -1.53 10.33 2.00
N ILE A 75 -2.11 9.29 1.38
CA ILE A 75 -3.20 8.52 1.97
C ILE A 75 -2.56 7.37 2.74
N GLU A 76 -2.51 7.51 4.07
CA GLU A 76 -1.89 6.53 4.96
C GLU A 76 -2.96 5.69 5.67
N PHE A 77 -2.84 4.37 5.53
CA PHE A 77 -3.57 3.37 6.30
C PHE A 77 -2.61 2.73 7.29
N ALA A 78 -2.88 2.85 8.58
CA ALA A 78 -1.97 2.38 9.62
C ALA A 78 -2.67 1.57 10.71
N ASN A 79 -2.05 0.47 11.13
CA ASN A 79 -2.48 -0.34 12.28
C ASN A 79 -3.93 -0.85 12.19
N ILE A 80 -4.32 -1.37 11.02
CA ILE A 80 -5.65 -1.97 10.78
C ILE A 80 -5.51 -3.38 10.22
N SER A 81 -6.55 -4.21 10.39
CA SER A 81 -6.65 -5.55 9.83
C SER A 81 -7.82 -5.66 8.87
N GLY A 82 -7.69 -6.44 7.80
CA GLY A 82 -8.82 -6.82 6.94
C GLY A 82 -9.26 -5.75 5.93
N LEU A 83 -8.44 -4.72 5.68
CA LEU A 83 -8.76 -3.67 4.71
C LEU A 83 -8.88 -4.23 3.29
N SER A 84 -9.99 -3.91 2.61
CA SER A 84 -10.16 -4.14 1.17
C SER A 84 -10.38 -2.81 0.44
N LEU A 85 -9.49 -2.46 -0.49
CA LEU A 85 -9.62 -1.31 -1.38
C LEU A 85 -10.02 -1.79 -2.78
N PHE A 86 -11.18 -1.35 -3.27
CA PHE A 86 -11.77 -1.83 -4.52
C PHE A 86 -12.26 -0.67 -5.40
N GLY A 87 -11.83 -0.61 -6.66
CA GLY A 87 -12.40 0.31 -7.65
C GLY A 87 -13.48 -0.37 -8.47
N MET A 88 -14.70 0.18 -8.49
CA MET A 88 -15.83 -0.50 -9.14
C MET A 88 -15.71 -0.61 -10.67
N ASN A 89 -15.04 0.35 -11.32
CA ASN A 89 -14.91 0.43 -12.78
C ASN A 89 -13.46 0.69 -13.22
N GLY A 90 -12.47 0.18 -12.49
CA GLY A 90 -11.07 0.49 -12.78
C GLY A 90 -10.70 1.94 -12.41
N THR A 91 -11.23 2.43 -11.29
CA THR A 91 -11.06 3.81 -10.79
C THR A 91 -9.61 4.25 -10.86
N ASN A 92 -9.38 5.47 -11.38
CA ASN A 92 -8.09 6.12 -11.44
C ASN A 92 -7.81 6.91 -10.16
N ILE A 93 -6.82 6.51 -9.38
CA ILE A 93 -6.21 7.32 -8.32
C ILE A 93 -5.08 8.12 -8.96
N VAL A 94 -5.23 9.44 -8.99
CA VAL A 94 -4.34 10.35 -9.72
C VAL A 94 -3.64 11.29 -8.76
N CYS A 95 -2.31 11.31 -8.80
CA CYS A 95 -1.50 12.28 -8.08
C CYS A 95 -1.05 13.44 -9.00
N SER A 96 -0.70 14.56 -8.39
CA SER A 96 -0.05 15.66 -9.11
C SER A 96 1.36 15.25 -9.59
N GLN A 97 1.54 15.20 -10.91
CA GLN A 97 2.83 14.86 -11.56
C GLN A 97 3.95 15.88 -11.29
N GLN A 98 3.61 17.06 -10.75
CA GLN A 98 4.59 18.10 -10.45
C GLN A 98 5.27 17.90 -9.08
N ILE A 99 4.73 17.02 -8.23
CA ILE A 99 5.14 16.91 -6.84
C ILE A 99 5.35 15.43 -6.49
N VAL A 100 6.61 15.05 -6.24
CA VAL A 100 6.97 13.73 -5.70
C VAL A 100 6.63 13.73 -4.21
N LYS A 101 5.36 13.71 -3.82
CA LYS A 101 4.96 13.65 -2.40
C LYS A 101 3.74 12.79 -2.13
N TYR A 102 2.94 12.48 -3.15
CA TYR A 102 1.61 11.92 -2.95
C TYR A 102 1.56 10.47 -3.40
N GLY A 103 0.74 9.67 -2.73
CA GLY A 103 0.61 8.25 -3.00
C GLY A 103 -0.10 7.52 -1.88
N LEU A 104 -0.10 6.20 -1.96
CA LEU A 104 -0.73 5.34 -0.97
C LEU A 104 0.32 4.71 -0.07
N LYS A 105 0.06 4.71 1.24
CA LYS A 105 0.98 4.17 2.25
C LYS A 105 0.23 3.25 3.20
N PHE A 106 0.77 2.08 3.45
CA PHE A 106 0.20 1.05 4.33
C PHE A 106 1.25 0.64 5.35
N ILE A 107 0.99 0.87 6.64
CA ILE A 107 1.93 0.62 7.74
C ILE A 107 1.31 -0.29 8.78
N ASN A 108 1.97 -1.42 9.09
CA ASN A 108 1.48 -2.39 10.07
C ASN A 108 0.05 -2.87 9.77
N VAL A 109 -0.29 -3.05 8.48
CA VAL A 109 -1.61 -3.48 8.05
C VAL A 109 -1.60 -4.97 7.74
N THR A 110 -2.64 -5.69 8.17
CA THR A 110 -2.75 -7.14 7.93
C THR A 110 -3.96 -7.50 7.08
N ASN A 111 -3.86 -8.59 6.30
CA ASN A 111 -4.93 -9.13 5.46
C ASN A 111 -5.50 -8.11 4.43
N ILE A 112 -4.59 -7.47 3.69
CA ILE A 112 -4.91 -6.41 2.74
C ILE A 112 -5.38 -7.00 1.42
N ARG A 113 -6.41 -6.39 0.84
CA ARG A 113 -6.83 -6.65 -0.55
C ARG A 113 -6.89 -5.34 -1.32
N ILE A 114 -6.22 -5.27 -2.46
CA ILE A 114 -6.33 -4.14 -3.40
C ILE A 114 -6.65 -4.70 -4.78
N SER A 115 -7.71 -4.20 -5.41
CA SER A 115 -8.04 -4.62 -6.77
C SER A 115 -8.84 -3.63 -7.57
N GLU A 116 -8.75 -3.76 -8.89
CA GLU A 116 -9.54 -3.00 -9.87
C GLU A 116 -9.31 -1.48 -9.74
N VAL A 117 -8.06 -1.07 -9.49
CA VAL A 117 -7.65 0.34 -9.40
C VAL A 117 -6.47 0.64 -10.31
N THR A 118 -6.49 1.82 -10.90
CA THR A 118 -5.36 2.38 -11.65
C THR A 118 -4.75 3.50 -10.83
N ILE A 119 -3.43 3.54 -10.69
CA ILE A 119 -2.67 4.51 -9.89
C ILE A 119 -1.70 5.21 -10.82
N ILE A 120 -1.81 6.55 -10.93
CA ILE A 120 -1.15 7.33 -11.97
C ILE A 120 -0.40 8.53 -11.36
N ASN A 121 0.82 8.76 -11.83
CA ASN A 121 1.65 9.92 -11.47
C ASN A 121 1.97 10.05 -9.97
N CYS A 122 1.85 8.97 -9.21
CA CYS A 122 2.09 8.98 -7.76
C CYS A 122 3.56 8.68 -7.42
N GLY A 123 3.98 9.04 -6.22
CA GLY A 123 5.32 8.88 -5.70
C GLY A 123 5.42 9.46 -4.30
N ALA A 124 4.87 8.75 -3.31
CA ALA A 124 5.00 9.12 -1.91
C ALA A 124 6.48 9.01 -1.50
N LEU A 125 7.06 10.14 -1.07
CA LEU A 125 8.42 10.16 -0.54
C LEU A 125 8.44 9.50 0.83
N TYR A 126 9.38 8.59 1.00
CA TYR A 126 9.78 8.12 2.31
C TYR A 126 11.29 8.35 2.47
N HIS A 127 11.63 8.87 3.65
CA HIS A 127 13.00 9.23 3.98
C HIS A 127 13.64 8.03 4.68
N TYR A 128 14.78 7.57 4.15
CA TYR A 128 15.63 6.63 4.87
C TYR A 128 16.77 7.42 5.50
N GLU A 129 16.70 7.63 6.83
CA GLU A 129 17.85 8.06 7.60
C GLU A 129 18.58 6.80 8.02
N SER A 130 19.66 6.45 7.32
CA SER A 130 20.57 5.43 7.81
C SER A 130 21.20 5.96 9.10
N ASN A 131 20.71 5.48 10.25
CA ASN A 131 21.39 5.71 11.52
C ASN A 131 22.77 5.04 11.46
N VAL A 132 23.78 5.88 11.20
CA VAL A 132 25.21 5.68 11.47
C VAL A 132 25.78 4.34 10.98
N THR A 133 26.24 4.30 9.73
CA THR A 133 27.27 3.32 9.35
C THR A 133 28.64 3.81 9.81
N HIS A 134 29.64 2.92 9.91
CA HIS A 134 31.04 3.28 10.20
C HIS A 134 31.67 4.28 9.20
N GLN A 135 30.94 4.68 8.15
CA GLN A 135 31.35 5.60 7.09
C GLN A 135 30.57 6.93 7.11
N GLY A 136 29.65 7.14 8.06
CA GLY A 136 28.85 8.36 8.20
C GLY A 136 27.34 8.14 8.08
N VAL A 137 26.58 9.24 8.15
CA VAL A 137 25.12 9.28 7.92
C VAL A 137 24.88 9.44 6.42
N PHE A 138 24.25 8.44 5.80
CA PHE A 138 23.74 8.56 4.44
C PHE A 138 22.22 8.72 4.51
N SER A 139 21.74 9.90 4.11
CA SER A 139 20.33 10.12 3.84
C SER A 139 20.09 9.89 2.36
N TYR A 140 19.16 8.98 2.04
CA TYR A 140 18.64 8.86 0.70
C TYR A 140 17.11 8.85 0.75
N HIS A 141 16.53 9.43 -0.28
CA HIS A 141 15.09 9.44 -0.46
C HIS A 141 14.74 8.31 -1.43
N SER A 142 13.68 7.59 -1.13
CA SER A 142 13.02 6.73 -2.10
C SER A 142 11.57 7.15 -2.21
N SER A 143 10.97 6.89 -3.35
CA SER A 143 9.57 7.22 -3.60
C SER A 143 8.85 6.03 -4.22
N SER A 144 7.60 5.84 -3.83
CA SER A 144 6.76 4.79 -4.39
C SER A 144 5.33 5.26 -4.58
N ALA A 145 4.68 4.85 -5.67
CA ALA A 145 3.26 5.11 -5.89
C ALA A 145 2.41 4.46 -4.78
N VAL A 146 2.75 3.21 -4.47
CA VAL A 146 2.15 2.42 -3.38
C VAL A 146 3.26 1.87 -2.50
N TYR A 147 3.19 2.15 -1.21
CA TYR A 147 4.21 1.72 -0.25
C TYR A 147 3.58 0.89 0.86
N PHE A 148 4.14 -0.29 1.10
CA PHE A 148 3.82 -1.16 2.23
C PHE A 148 5.03 -1.29 3.12
N GLU A 149 4.83 -1.17 4.42
CA GLU A 149 5.85 -1.46 5.43
C GLU A 149 5.25 -2.26 6.57
N ASN A 150 5.97 -3.31 6.98
CA ASN A 150 5.59 -4.20 8.08
C ASN A 150 4.17 -4.77 7.92
N CYS A 151 3.75 -5.03 6.68
CA CYS A 151 2.42 -5.54 6.37
C CYS A 151 2.42 -7.07 6.20
N THR A 152 1.32 -7.73 6.55
CA THR A 152 1.20 -9.21 6.47
C THR A 152 0.00 -9.63 5.64
N ASN A 153 0.16 -10.67 4.81
CA ASN A 153 -0.91 -11.23 3.96
C ASN A 153 -1.52 -10.19 3.01
N ILE A 154 -0.82 -9.89 1.92
CA ILE A 154 -1.19 -8.86 0.96
C ILE A 154 -1.69 -9.52 -0.33
N ARG A 155 -2.84 -9.11 -0.83
CA ARG A 155 -3.36 -9.56 -2.14
C ARG A 155 -3.64 -8.36 -3.02
N ILE A 156 -2.90 -8.26 -4.11
CA ILE A 156 -3.03 -7.23 -5.13
C ILE A 156 -3.42 -7.92 -6.43
N ASN A 157 -4.51 -7.47 -7.05
CA ASN A 157 -5.02 -8.11 -8.26
C ASN A 157 -5.67 -7.10 -9.22
N HIS A 158 -5.40 -7.21 -10.52
CA HIS A 158 -5.94 -6.28 -11.54
C HIS A 158 -5.69 -4.80 -11.19
N ILE A 159 -4.47 -4.46 -10.79
CA ILE A 159 -4.09 -3.04 -10.66
C ILE A 159 -3.23 -2.60 -11.83
N ASN A 160 -3.28 -1.31 -12.16
CA ASN A 160 -2.33 -0.69 -13.07
C ASN A 160 -1.62 0.46 -12.37
N VAL A 161 -0.29 0.41 -12.27
CA VAL A 161 0.52 1.49 -11.69
C VAL A 161 1.39 2.09 -12.77
N SER A 162 1.18 3.37 -13.07
CA SER A 162 1.82 4.01 -14.21
C SER A 162 2.36 5.40 -13.96
N ASN A 163 3.41 5.76 -14.70
CA ASN A 163 4.02 7.09 -14.69
C ASN A 163 4.45 7.55 -13.28
N SER A 164 4.74 6.60 -12.38
CA SER A 164 5.04 6.94 -11.00
C SER A 164 6.43 7.52 -10.86
N HIS A 165 6.57 8.46 -9.93
CA HIS A 165 7.86 8.99 -9.51
C HIS A 165 8.51 7.99 -8.56
N GLY A 166 9.51 7.26 -9.03
CA GLY A 166 10.17 6.18 -8.30
C GLY A 166 9.59 4.81 -8.62
N THR A 167 9.40 3.98 -7.60
CA THR A 167 8.88 2.61 -7.76
C THR A 167 7.36 2.63 -7.91
N GLY A 168 6.79 1.72 -8.70
CA GLY A 168 5.34 1.55 -8.75
C GLY A 168 4.77 1.02 -7.42
N LEU A 169 5.33 -0.09 -6.95
CA LEU A 169 4.93 -0.76 -5.71
C LEU A 169 6.16 -1.14 -4.89
N THR A 170 6.20 -0.69 -3.64
CA THR A 170 7.25 -1.06 -2.67
C THR A 170 6.64 -1.90 -1.56
N LEU A 171 7.27 -3.03 -1.29
CA LEU A 171 6.99 -3.94 -0.19
C LEU A 171 8.24 -3.98 0.70
N TYR A 172 8.17 -3.35 1.86
CA TYR A 172 9.26 -3.30 2.83
C TYR A 172 8.88 -4.13 4.05
N ASP A 173 9.71 -5.08 4.44
CA ASP A 173 9.51 -5.98 5.59
C ASP A 173 8.11 -6.61 5.64
N SER A 174 7.53 -6.85 4.47
CA SER A 174 6.17 -7.38 4.33
C SER A 174 6.22 -8.90 4.17
N ASN A 175 5.42 -9.63 4.95
CA ASN A 175 5.54 -11.08 5.12
C ASN A 175 4.19 -11.83 5.01
N GLY A 176 4.21 -13.13 5.36
CA GLY A 176 3.07 -14.02 5.18
C GLY A 176 2.87 -14.37 3.70
N ASN A 177 1.62 -14.39 3.23
CA ASN A 177 1.32 -14.65 1.83
C ASN A 177 1.09 -13.35 1.05
N VAL A 178 2.08 -12.92 0.29
CA VAL A 178 2.04 -11.75 -0.60
C VAL A 178 1.81 -12.23 -2.03
N SER A 179 0.69 -11.83 -2.63
CA SER A 179 0.32 -12.19 -4.00
C SER A 179 0.03 -10.94 -4.83
N ILE A 180 0.68 -10.82 -5.98
CA ILE A 180 0.48 -9.77 -6.96
C ILE A 180 0.16 -10.43 -8.29
N ALA A 181 -1.07 -10.23 -8.76
CA ALA A 181 -1.62 -10.96 -9.89
C ALA A 181 -2.26 -10.03 -10.92
N HIS A 182 -2.20 -10.42 -12.20
CA HIS A 182 -2.94 -9.76 -13.29
C HIS A 182 -2.76 -8.24 -13.34
N SER A 183 -1.58 -7.75 -12.97
CA SER A 183 -1.34 -6.32 -12.73
C SER A 183 -0.32 -5.76 -13.73
N THR A 184 -0.39 -4.46 -13.98
CA THR A 184 0.46 -3.79 -14.96
C THR A 184 1.26 -2.68 -14.30
N PHE A 185 2.56 -2.63 -14.56
CA PHE A 185 3.47 -1.62 -14.04
C PHE A 185 4.20 -0.96 -15.21
N THR A 186 3.91 0.31 -15.46
CA THR A 186 4.41 1.00 -16.67
C THR A 186 5.03 2.37 -16.41
N ASN A 187 6.17 2.66 -17.02
CA ASN A 187 6.80 3.97 -16.94
C ASN A 187 7.04 4.48 -15.49
N ASN A 188 7.26 3.57 -14.53
CA ASN A 188 7.61 3.94 -13.17
C ASN A 188 9.13 4.16 -13.10
N THR A 189 9.53 5.42 -12.92
CA THR A 189 10.92 5.85 -13.00
C THR A 189 11.21 6.90 -11.95
N VAL A 190 12.43 6.88 -11.41
CA VAL A 190 12.94 8.04 -10.69
C VAL A 190 12.94 9.22 -11.65
N SER A 191 12.23 10.28 -11.27
CA SER A 191 12.23 11.51 -12.04
C SER A 191 13.58 12.19 -11.93
N ARG A 192 14.00 12.82 -13.03
CA ARG A 192 15.28 13.52 -13.11
C ARG A 192 15.35 14.53 -11.98
N VAL A 193 16.29 14.29 -11.05
CA VAL A 193 16.55 15.07 -9.84
C VAL A 193 17.29 16.35 -10.24
N ASP A 194 16.71 17.13 -11.14
CA ASP A 194 17.34 18.33 -11.65
C ASP A 194 16.95 19.53 -10.76
N GLN A 195 15.90 19.42 -9.93
CA GLN A 195 15.35 20.59 -9.21
C GLN A 195 14.80 20.39 -7.78
N GLU A 196 14.69 19.20 -7.20
CA GLU A 196 13.78 19.04 -6.02
C GLU A 196 14.40 18.69 -4.66
N LEU A 197 15.70 18.38 -4.52
CA LEU A 197 16.24 18.03 -3.20
C LEU A 197 17.60 18.68 -2.94
N SER A 198 17.59 19.77 -2.19
CA SER A 198 18.76 20.31 -1.48
C SER A 198 19.32 19.35 -0.41
N THR A 199 18.67 18.19 -0.20
CA THR A 199 18.89 17.29 0.96
C THR A 199 19.31 15.86 0.62
N GLY A 200 19.31 15.40 -0.64
CA GLY A 200 19.73 14.02 -0.95
C GLY A 200 19.38 13.52 -2.36
N ARG A 201 20.00 12.40 -2.76
CA ARG A 201 19.71 11.71 -4.04
C ARG A 201 18.45 10.87 -3.89
N LEU A 202 17.50 10.97 -4.83
CA LEU A 202 16.44 9.98 -4.99
C LEU A 202 17.04 8.70 -5.60
N LEU A 203 16.87 7.58 -4.91
CA LEU A 203 17.32 6.27 -5.35
C LEU A 203 16.12 5.35 -5.61
N GLY A 204 16.31 4.32 -6.43
CA GLY A 204 15.28 3.33 -6.73
C GLY A 204 14.66 3.51 -8.11
N GLY A 205 13.35 3.30 -8.20
CA GLY A 205 12.61 3.15 -9.46
C GLY A 205 12.22 1.71 -9.74
N GLY A 206 11.44 1.48 -10.79
CA GLY A 206 11.03 0.14 -11.21
C GLY A 206 9.55 -0.17 -10.97
N GLY A 207 9.12 -1.37 -11.38
CA GLY A 207 7.72 -1.79 -11.22
C GLY A 207 7.40 -2.17 -9.78
N ILE A 208 8.08 -3.20 -9.27
CA ILE A 208 7.93 -3.70 -7.89
C ILE A 208 9.31 -3.73 -7.22
N TYR A 209 9.38 -3.22 -6.00
CA TYR A 209 10.51 -3.39 -5.08
C TYR A 209 10.06 -4.23 -3.89
N TYR A 210 10.83 -5.27 -3.55
CA TYR A 210 10.58 -6.09 -2.38
C TYR A 210 11.87 -6.24 -1.59
N GLU A 211 11.83 -5.85 -0.32
CA GLU A 211 12.95 -5.97 0.60
C GLU A 211 12.48 -6.59 1.91
N LEU A 212 13.25 -7.57 2.36
CA LEU A 212 13.22 -8.09 3.72
C LEU A 212 14.55 -7.68 4.35
N SER A 213 14.49 -6.59 5.10
CA SER A 213 15.66 -5.90 5.64
C SER A 213 16.07 -6.52 6.97
N MET A 214 17.30 -6.25 7.41
CA MET A 214 17.71 -6.57 8.79
C MET A 214 17.19 -5.54 9.80
N CYS A 215 16.94 -4.31 9.33
CA CYS A 215 16.57 -3.14 10.11
C CYS A 215 15.52 -2.33 9.33
N SER A 216 14.29 -2.25 9.83
CA SER A 216 13.24 -1.48 9.16
C SER A 216 13.49 0.03 9.25
N PRO A 217 13.14 0.82 8.22
CA PRO A 217 13.23 2.28 8.21
C PRO A 217 12.50 2.95 9.37
N SER A 218 11.35 2.39 9.78
CA SER A 218 10.56 2.91 10.91
C SER A 218 11.05 2.46 12.28
N TRP A 219 12.08 1.62 12.39
CA TRP A 219 12.56 1.15 13.68
C TRP A 219 13.48 2.18 14.35
N ASP A 220 13.10 2.61 15.56
CA ASP A 220 13.93 3.49 16.39
C ASP A 220 15.31 2.88 16.71
N VAL A 221 15.34 1.55 16.89
CA VAL A 221 16.56 0.77 17.17
C VAL A 221 16.54 -0.48 16.29
N CYS A 222 17.61 -0.69 15.52
CA CYS A 222 17.74 -1.94 14.78
C CYS A 222 18.03 -3.11 15.72
N ASP A 223 17.06 -4.03 15.86
CA ASP A 223 17.26 -5.33 16.51
C ASP A 223 16.98 -6.47 15.51
N PRO A 224 18.04 -7.00 14.86
CA PRO A 224 17.94 -8.10 13.91
C PRO A 224 17.35 -9.40 14.50
N SER A 225 17.44 -9.58 15.82
CA SER A 225 17.00 -10.81 16.50
C SER A 225 15.49 -10.91 16.63
N THR A 226 14.79 -9.77 16.55
CA THR A 226 13.32 -9.69 16.56
C THR A 226 12.71 -9.80 15.16
N ASN A 227 13.55 -9.99 14.15
CA ASN A 227 13.15 -9.94 12.75
C ASN A 227 12.38 -11.19 12.31
N LEU A 228 11.13 -11.26 12.77
CA LEU A 228 10.12 -12.26 12.42
C LEU A 228 9.76 -12.20 10.93
N TYR A 229 10.08 -11.10 10.23
CA TYR A 229 9.65 -10.80 8.86
C TYR A 229 10.42 -11.61 7.80
N ASN A 230 11.56 -12.20 8.16
CA ASN A 230 12.35 -13.10 7.31
C ASN A 230 11.90 -14.56 7.39
N SER A 231 10.97 -14.89 8.29
CA SER A 231 10.45 -16.24 8.46
C SER A 231 9.08 -16.38 7.79
N HIS A 232 8.91 -17.43 6.99
CA HIS A 232 7.62 -17.80 6.37
C HIS A 232 7.01 -16.77 5.38
N ALA A 233 7.83 -15.91 4.78
CA ALA A 233 7.37 -15.03 3.70
C ALA A 233 7.26 -15.80 2.37
N LEU A 234 6.12 -15.64 1.69
CA LEU A 234 5.87 -16.14 0.35
C LEU A 234 5.49 -14.97 -0.54
N LEU A 235 6.26 -14.73 -1.61
CA LEU A 235 5.96 -13.75 -2.64
C LEU A 235 5.59 -14.47 -3.94
N TYR A 236 4.36 -14.26 -4.41
CA TYR A 236 3.86 -14.74 -5.69
C TYR A 236 3.58 -13.55 -6.61
N VAL A 237 4.31 -13.47 -7.72
CA VAL A 237 4.06 -12.48 -8.78
C VAL A 237 3.75 -13.24 -10.07
N HIS A 238 2.53 -13.10 -10.60
CA HIS A 238 2.12 -13.84 -11.79
C HIS A 238 1.13 -13.08 -12.67
N ASN A 239 1.13 -13.37 -13.96
CA ASN A 239 0.29 -12.68 -14.96
C ASN A 239 0.44 -11.15 -14.94
N CYS A 240 1.62 -10.65 -14.57
CA CYS A 240 1.90 -9.22 -14.52
C CYS A 240 2.66 -8.75 -15.76
N THR A 241 2.43 -7.51 -16.17
CA THR A 241 3.15 -6.85 -17.26
C THR A 241 4.03 -5.74 -16.71
N PHE A 242 5.31 -5.73 -17.10
CA PHE A 242 6.27 -4.68 -16.75
C PHE A 242 6.81 -4.05 -18.03
N TYR A 243 6.60 -2.75 -18.22
CA TYR A 243 7.02 -2.07 -19.43
C TYR A 243 7.55 -0.66 -19.16
N ASN A 244 8.69 -0.33 -19.77
CA ASN A 244 9.33 0.99 -19.67
C ASN A 244 9.60 1.50 -18.24
N ASN A 245 9.74 0.62 -17.26
CA ASN A 245 10.15 1.01 -15.91
C ASN A 245 11.68 1.17 -15.87
N SER A 246 12.20 2.12 -15.10
CA SER A 246 13.65 2.31 -14.95
C SER A 246 14.05 2.58 -13.51
N VAL A 247 15.23 2.06 -13.17
CA VAL A 247 15.88 2.22 -11.87
C VAL A 247 17.09 3.14 -12.08
N THR A 248 17.23 4.20 -11.29
CA THR A 248 18.47 5.00 -11.30
C THR A 248 19.49 4.37 -10.37
N THR A 249 20.47 3.67 -10.94
CA THR A 249 21.67 3.22 -10.23
C THR A 249 22.74 4.29 -10.31
N GLY A 250 22.77 5.20 -9.33
CA GLY A 250 23.87 6.15 -9.19
C GLY A 250 25.17 5.46 -8.76
N SER A 251 26.03 5.13 -9.74
CA SER A 251 27.49 4.92 -9.65
C SER A 251 28.02 3.92 -8.62
N ASN A 252 28.33 2.68 -9.04
CA ASN A 252 29.39 1.79 -8.52
C ASN A 252 29.59 1.58 -6.99
N ASN A 253 28.73 2.10 -6.11
CA ASN A 253 28.95 2.09 -4.66
C ASN A 253 27.69 1.82 -3.82
N VAL A 254 26.53 1.59 -4.42
CA VAL A 254 25.42 0.91 -3.73
C VAL A 254 25.29 -0.47 -4.37
N GLU A 255 26.32 -1.29 -4.13
CA GLU A 255 26.20 -2.73 -4.26
C GLU A 255 25.23 -3.20 -3.17
N PHE A 256 23.95 -3.41 -3.50
CA PHE A 256 23.05 -4.21 -2.65
C PHE A 256 23.66 -5.61 -2.38
N SER A 257 24.59 -6.07 -3.23
CA SER A 257 25.40 -7.29 -3.07
C SER A 257 26.45 -7.23 -1.95
N LYS A 258 26.84 -6.05 -1.45
CA LYS A 258 27.79 -5.93 -0.32
C LYS A 258 27.16 -6.12 1.06
N TYR A 259 25.83 -6.25 1.12
CA TYR A 259 25.10 -6.56 2.35
C TYR A 259 24.77 -8.06 2.49
N ILE A 260 25.30 -8.90 1.60
CA ILE A 260 25.31 -10.37 1.80
C ILE A 260 26.49 -10.71 2.71
N GLY A 261 26.21 -10.82 4.00
CA GLY A 261 26.86 -11.70 4.99
C GLY A 261 28.39 -11.74 5.06
N ALA A 262 28.92 -11.23 6.17
CA ALA A 262 29.92 -11.98 6.94
C ALA A 262 29.23 -12.53 8.20
#